data_AF-V6HYM9-F1
#
_entry.id   AF-V6HYM9-F1
#
_cell.length_a   1.000
_cell.length_b   1.000
_cell.length_c   1.000
_cell.angle_alpha   90.00
_cell.angle_beta   90.00
_cell.angle_gamma   90.00
#
_symmetry.space_group_name_H-M   'P 1'
#
loop_
_entity.id
_entity.type
_entity.pdbx_description
1 polymer ?
#
loop_
_entity_poly.entity_id
_entity_poly.type
_entity_poly.pdbx_seq_one_letter_code
_entity_poly.pdbx_strand_id
1 'polypeptide(L)' 'MRWRERYEKEGIEGVKWNGRRGRPTKLTISEKKELKRIILKGPISNGYPNELWSTYRVSEIIRKEF' A
#
# COMPACT_ATOMS: atom_id res chain seq x y z
N MET A 1 -3.14 -8.00 29.58
CA MET A 1 -2.78 -7.87 28.13
C MET A 1 -3.68 -6.80 27.54
N ARG A 2 -3.11 -5.74 26.95
CA ARG A 2 -3.84 -4.52 26.58
C ARG A 2 -5.01 -4.70 25.61
N TRP A 3 -5.04 -5.79 24.82
CA TRP A 3 -6.15 -6.10 23.91
C TRP A 3 -7.30 -6.83 24.63
N ARG A 4 -6.99 -7.75 25.56
CA ARG A 4 -7.98 -8.54 26.31
C ARG A 4 -8.81 -7.65 27.23
N GLU A 5 -8.14 -6.76 27.97
CA GLU A 5 -8.81 -5.78 28.85
C GLU A 5 -9.75 -4.83 28.06
N ARG A 6 -9.40 -4.52 26.82
CA ARG A 6 -10.24 -3.71 25.91
C ARG A 6 -11.46 -4.49 25.43
N TYR A 7 -11.26 -5.76 25.07
CA TYR A 7 -12.35 -6.65 24.68
C TYR A 7 -13.36 -6.86 25.80
N GLU A 8 -12.91 -7.05 27.04
CA GLU A 8 -13.78 -7.26 28.20
C GLU A 8 -14.64 -6.02 28.50
N LYS A 9 -14.15 -4.80 28.23
CA LYS A 9 -14.89 -3.56 28.47
C LYS A 9 -15.78 -3.12 27.31
N GLU A 10 -15.30 -3.26 26.09
CA GLU A 10 -15.88 -2.63 24.89
C GLU A 10 -16.34 -3.68 23.86
N GLY A 11 -16.19 -4.97 24.16
CA GLY A 11 -16.51 -6.07 23.27
C GLY A 11 -15.71 -6.05 21.96
N ILE A 12 -16.34 -6.53 20.90
CA ILE A 12 -15.78 -6.55 19.55
C ILE A 12 -15.39 -5.15 19.07
N GLU A 13 -16.14 -4.10 19.41
CA GLU A 13 -15.85 -2.75 18.93
C GLU A 13 -14.54 -2.19 19.50
N GLY A 14 -14.15 -2.55 20.74
CA GLY A 14 -12.89 -2.08 21.35
C GLY A 14 -11.61 -2.73 20.81
N VAL A 15 -11.75 -3.88 20.14
CA VAL A 15 -10.64 -4.57 19.46
C VAL A 15 -10.69 -4.43 17.95
N LYS A 16 -11.80 -3.90 17.42
CA LYS A 16 -11.97 -3.65 16.00
C LYS A 16 -10.88 -2.72 15.50
N TRP A 17 -10.43 -2.98 14.28
CA TRP A 17 -9.47 -2.13 13.62
C TRP A 17 -10.08 -0.75 13.38
N ASN A 18 -9.61 0.25 14.11
CA ASN A 18 -10.10 1.62 14.08
C ASN A 18 -9.44 2.48 13.00
N GLY A 19 -8.89 1.87 11.95
CA GLY A 19 -8.17 2.55 10.87
C GLY A 19 -6.65 2.49 11.00
N ARG A 20 -5.95 3.28 10.18
CA ARG A 20 -4.48 3.15 10.02
C ARG A 20 -3.74 3.54 11.30
N ARG A 21 -3.11 2.54 11.93
CA ARG A 21 -2.03 2.74 12.91
C ARG A 21 -0.71 2.51 12.18
N GLY A 22 0.21 3.48 12.23
CA GLY A 22 1.53 3.37 11.60
C GLY A 22 1.91 4.60 10.76
N ARG A 23 3.07 4.54 10.10
CA ARG A 23 3.59 5.65 9.27
C ARG A 23 2.60 5.99 8.14
N PRO A 24 2.28 7.27 7.93
CA PRO A 24 1.46 7.70 6.81
C PRO A 24 2.02 7.18 5.48
N THR A 25 1.13 6.92 4.52
CA THR A 25 1.57 6.45 3.20
C THR A 25 2.25 7.58 2.46
N LYS A 26 3.43 7.33 1.88
CA LYS A 26 4.18 8.35 1.14
C LYS A 26 3.44 8.83 -0.11
N LEU A 27 2.66 7.94 -0.73
CA LEU A 27 1.82 8.25 -1.88
C LEU A 27 0.42 8.65 -1.41
N THR A 28 -0.07 9.76 -1.94
CA THR A 28 -1.45 10.24 -1.90
C THR A 28 -2.39 9.28 -2.65
N ILE A 29 -3.70 9.52 -2.55
CA ILE A 29 -4.70 8.67 -3.22
C ILE A 29 -4.63 8.83 -4.74
N SER A 30 -4.38 10.05 -5.24
CA SER A 30 -4.22 10.33 -6.68
C SER A 30 -2.98 9.65 -7.25
N GLU A 31 -1.84 9.75 -6.56
CA GLU A 31 -0.60 9.11 -7.01
C GLU A 31 -0.72 7.58 -7.04
N LYS A 32 -1.47 6.97 -6.11
CA LYS A 32 -1.78 5.53 -6.18
C LYS A 32 -2.62 5.15 -7.39
N LYS A 33 -3.57 6.01 -7.79
CA LYS A 33 -4.37 5.78 -9.00
C LYS A 33 -3.49 5.87 -10.24
N GLU A 34 -2.56 6.82 -10.27
CA GLU A 34 -1.63 6.97 -11.38
C GLU A 34 -0.64 5.81 -11.46
N LEU A 35 -0.04 5.42 -10.33
CA LEU A 35 0.81 4.23 -10.24
C LEU A 35 0.08 2.98 -10.74
N LYS A 36 -1.20 2.82 -10.42
CA LYS A 36 -2.01 1.69 -10.92
C LYS A 36 -2.11 1.73 -12.46
N ARG A 37 -2.34 2.89 -13.07
CA ARG A 37 -2.37 3.03 -14.54
C ARG A 37 -1.03 2.66 -15.17
N ILE A 38 0.09 3.08 -14.56
CA ILE A 38 1.44 2.76 -15.04
C ILE A 38 1.68 1.25 -14.98
N ILE A 39 1.36 0.60 -13.86
CA ILE A 39 1.55 -0.84 -13.67
C ILE A 39 0.70 -1.64 -14.66
N LEU A 40 -0.53 -1.19 -14.94
CA LEU A 40 -1.45 -1.84 -15.87
C LEU A 40 -0.99 -1.77 -17.33
N LYS A 41 -0.12 -0.82 -17.71
CA LYS A 41 0.49 -0.80 -19.04
C LYS A 41 1.47 -1.96 -19.26
N GLY A 42 1.91 -2.63 -18.19
CA GLY A 42 2.84 -3.76 -18.25
C GLY A 42 4.30 -3.34 -18.05
N PRO A 43 5.18 -4.24 -17.57
CA PRO A 43 6.57 -3.91 -17.29
C PRO A 43 7.37 -3.59 -18.56
N ILE A 44 7.09 -4.25 -19.70
CA ILE A 44 7.81 -3.97 -20.94
C ILE A 44 7.54 -2.54 -21.41
N SER A 45 6.30 -2.05 -21.31
CA SER A 45 5.97 -0.66 -21.62
C SER A 45 6.65 0.35 -20.69
N ASN A 46 7.15 -0.10 -19.53
CA ASN A 46 7.94 0.69 -18.58
C ASN A 46 9.47 0.50 -18.77
N GLY A 47 9.90 -0.15 -19.85
CA GLY A 47 11.31 -0.33 -20.21
C GLY A 47 11.99 -1.54 -19.58
N TYR A 48 11.23 -2.50 -19.01
CA TYR A 48 11.79 -3.72 -18.45
C TYR A 48 11.88 -4.85 -19.50
N PRO A 49 12.84 -5.79 -19.36
CA PRO A 49 13.12 -6.78 -20.39
C PRO A 49 12.08 -7.90 -20.52
N ASN A 50 11.14 -8.01 -19.58
CA ASN A 50 10.11 -9.06 -19.58
C ASN A 50 8.85 -8.62 -18.82
N GLU A 51 7.77 -9.36 -19.00
CA GLU A 51 6.44 -9.12 -18.40
C GLU A 51 6.34 -9.42 -16.90
N LEU A 52 7.46 -9.52 -16.18
CA LEU A 52 7.47 -9.78 -14.74
C LEU A 52 7.50 -8.48 -13.93
N TRP A 53 6.55 -8.32 -13.02
CA TRP A 53 6.65 -7.30 -11.97
C TRP A 53 7.48 -7.83 -10.80
N SER A 54 8.34 -6.97 -10.26
CA SER A 54 9.02 -7.22 -8.98
C SER A 54 8.89 -6.02 -8.08
N THR A 55 9.02 -6.23 -6.76
CA THR A 55 8.99 -5.14 -5.78
C THR A 55 10.02 -4.07 -6.07
N TYR A 56 11.20 -4.48 -6.57
CA TYR A 56 12.26 -3.55 -6.98
C TYR A 56 11.82 -2.66 -8.14
N ARG A 57 11.28 -3.23 -9.21
CA ARG A 57 10.81 -2.49 -10.40
C ARG A 57 9.72 -1.49 -10.04
N VAL A 58 8.73 -1.92 -9.24
CA VAL A 58 7.67 -1.03 -8.76
C VAL A 58 8.26 0.09 -7.90
N SER A 59 9.26 -0.20 -7.05
CA SER A 59 9.91 0.83 -6.24
C SER A 59 10.70 1.86 -7.07
N GLU A 60 11.27 1.44 -8.21
CA GLU A 60 11.96 2.35 -9.11
C GLU A 60 10.99 3.29 -9.82
N ILE A 61 9.87 2.77 -10.32
CA ILE A 61 8.80 3.60 -10.90
C ILE A 61 8.32 4.62 -9.86
N ILE A 62 8.06 4.16 -8.64
CA ILE A 62 7.60 5.06 -7.57
C ILE A 62 8.62 6.18 -7.34
N ARG A 63 9.93 5.90 -7.31
CA ARG A 63 10.97 6.92 -7.11
C ARG A 63 11.16 7.86 -8.30
N LYS A 64 10.80 7.44 -9.51
CA LYS A 64 10.97 8.25 -10.73
C LYS A 64 9.78 9.16 -10.98
N GLU A 65 8.56 8.69 -10.66
CA GLU A 65 7.30 9.34 -11.03
C GLU A 65 6.66 10.14 -9.87
N PHE A 66 7.05 9.89 -8.61
CA PHE A 66 6.46 10.50 -7.40
C PHE A 66 7.52 10.83 -6.34
#